data_AF-A0A2M8JF95-F1
#
_entry.id   AF-A0A2M8JF95-F1
#
_cell.length_a   1.000
_cell.length_b   1.000
_cell.length_c   1.000
_cell.angle_alpha   90.00
_cell.angle_beta   90.00
_cell.angle_gamma   90.00
#
_symmetry.space_group_name_H-M   'P 1'
#
loop_
_entity.id
_entity.type
_entity.pdbx_description
1 polymer ?
#
loop_
_entity_poly.entity_id
_entity_poly.type
_entity_poly.pdbx_seq_one_letter_code
_entity_poly.pdbx_strand_id
1 'polypeptide(L)'
;MKKVFTILFFVLSFSAFAQKVKLKKDKVIIDDVEVYNYERQGDTYTFSTLSAVEFVTVLSTEYQVRNDAYYRTPNPSKYGMSPLKKEFVFTVRFLKSGQEIFIDMDHKDVIKAIYKSKLVDENGNIDEEKLTIFINKYNNENLKLKIN
;
A
#
# COMPACT_ATOMS: atom_id res chain seq x y z
N MET A 1 43.61 -21.38 6.39
CA MET A 1 42.18 -21.75 6.46
C MET A 1 41.27 -20.68 7.08
N LYS A 2 41.75 -19.78 7.97
CA LYS A 2 40.91 -18.73 8.60
C LYS A 2 40.48 -17.56 7.69
N LYS A 3 41.10 -17.38 6.51
CA LYS A 3 40.80 -16.27 5.58
C LYS A 3 39.65 -16.56 4.59
N VAL A 4 39.20 -17.81 4.48
CA VAL A 4 38.10 -18.20 3.56
C VAL A 4 36.74 -17.84 4.15
N PHE A 5 36.59 -17.88 5.48
CA PHE A 5 35.34 -17.52 6.16
C PHE A 5 34.96 -16.05 6.01
N THR A 6 35.95 -15.14 5.90
CA THR A 6 35.68 -13.70 5.77
C THR A 6 35.09 -13.33 4.41
N ILE A 7 35.42 -14.08 3.35
CA ILE A 7 34.89 -13.86 2.00
C ILE A 7 33.45 -14.36 1.88
N LEU A 8 33.11 -15.46 2.57
CA LEU A 8 31.75 -16.02 2.56
C LEU A 8 30.72 -15.10 3.25
N PHE A 9 31.13 -14.34 4.27
CA PHE A 9 30.25 -13.40 4.96
C PHE A 9 29.90 -12.15 4.13
N PHE A 10 30.74 -11.75 3.17
CA PHE A 10 30.51 -10.56 2.34
C PHE A 10 29.48 -10.79 1.23
N VAL A 11 29.33 -12.02 0.74
CA VAL A 11 28.40 -12.35 -0.36
C VAL A 11 26.95 -12.41 0.12
N LEU A 12 26.71 -12.71 1.40
CA LEU A 12 25.37 -12.76 2.00
C LEU A 12 24.80 -11.38 2.36
N SER A 13 25.60 -10.31 2.28
CA SER A 13 25.16 -8.96 2.69
C SER A 13 24.36 -8.19 1.64
N PHE A 14 24.21 -8.72 0.42
CA PHE A 14 23.60 -7.98 -0.70
C PHE A 14 22.17 -8.40 -1.08
N SER A 15 21.56 -9.39 -0.43
CA SER A 15 20.21 -9.87 -0.79
C SER A 15 19.06 -9.16 -0.08
N ALA A 16 19.30 -8.02 0.58
CA ALA A 16 18.25 -7.14 1.10
C ALA A 16 17.62 -6.28 -0.02
N PHE A 17 17.18 -6.91 -1.12
CA PHE A 17 16.44 -6.22 -2.17
C PHE A 17 15.03 -5.93 -1.66
N ALA A 18 14.77 -4.66 -1.33
CA ALA A 18 13.41 -4.19 -1.06
C ALA A 18 12.56 -4.39 -2.33
N GLN A 19 11.50 -5.19 -2.23
CA GLN A 19 10.69 -5.54 -3.41
C GLN A 19 10.15 -4.29 -4.11
N LYS A 20 10.38 -4.19 -5.42
CA LYS A 20 10.04 -3.01 -6.22
C LYS A 20 8.67 -3.19 -6.84
N VAL A 21 7.71 -2.36 -6.44
CA VAL A 21 6.35 -2.34 -6.98
C VAL A 21 6.25 -1.28 -8.06
N LYS A 22 5.77 -1.66 -9.24
CA LYS A 22 5.49 -0.75 -10.36
C LYS A 22 4.04 -0.95 -10.78
N LEU A 23 3.34 0.16 -10.97
CA LEU A 23 2.05 0.18 -11.64
C LEU A 23 2.30 0.72 -13.05
N LYS A 24 2.02 -0.10 -14.07
CA LYS A 24 2.22 0.27 -15.47
C LYS A 24 0.93 0.00 -16.25
N LYS A 25 0.32 1.06 -16.77
CA LYS A 25 -0.95 1.01 -17.53
C LYS A 25 -2.06 0.33 -16.72
N ASP A 26 -2.21 -0.98 -16.91
CA ASP A 26 -3.23 -1.87 -16.39
C ASP A 26 -2.62 -3.03 -15.57
N LYS A 27 -1.31 -3.01 -15.33
CA LYS A 27 -0.55 -4.10 -14.69
C LYS A 27 0.12 -3.66 -13.39
N VAL A 28 0.06 -4.54 -12.41
CA VAL A 28 0.89 -4.52 -11.21
C VAL A 28 2.09 -5.43 -11.44
N ILE A 29 3.28 -4.86 -11.33
CA ILE A 29 4.54 -5.57 -11.49
C ILE A 29 5.28 -5.52 -10.16
N ILE A 30 5.57 -6.67 -9.57
CA ILE A 30 6.36 -6.81 -8.34
C ILE A 30 7.61 -7.60 -8.67
N ASP A 31 8.77 -7.02 -8.40
CA ASP A 31 10.08 -7.63 -8.69
C ASP A 31 10.22 -8.06 -10.16
N ASP A 32 9.73 -7.19 -11.06
CA ASP A 32 9.72 -7.39 -12.52
C ASP A 32 8.84 -8.56 -13.02
N VAL A 33 8.00 -9.13 -12.16
CA VAL A 33 6.97 -10.12 -12.51
C VAL A 33 5.59 -9.46 -12.50
N GLU A 34 4.80 -9.69 -13.55
CA GLU A 34 3.38 -9.32 -13.59
C GLU A 34 2.61 -10.20 -12.62
N VAL A 35 1.95 -9.58 -11.64
CA VAL A 35 1.24 -10.32 -10.57
C VAL A 35 -0.27 -10.11 -10.60
N TYR A 36 -0.71 -8.90 -10.96
CA TYR A 36 -2.13 -8.53 -10.96
C TYR A 36 -2.40 -7.55 -12.09
N ASN A 37 -3.67 -7.43 -12.45
CA ASN A 37 -4.17 -6.30 -13.22
C ASN A 37 -4.68 -5.21 -12.24
N TYR A 38 -4.72 -3.97 -12.70
CA TYR A 38 -5.43 -2.90 -11.98
C TYR A 38 -6.11 -1.94 -12.94
N GLU A 39 -7.21 -1.36 -12.49
CA GLU A 39 -7.90 -0.25 -13.14
C GLU A 39 -8.01 0.92 -12.16
N ARG A 40 -7.91 2.15 -12.68
CA ARG A 40 -8.11 3.36 -11.89
C ARG A 40 -9.34 4.10 -12.40
N GLN A 41 -10.30 4.33 -11.51
CA GLN A 41 -11.46 5.18 -11.74
C GLN A 41 -11.49 6.29 -10.69
N GLY A 42 -11.08 7.50 -11.09
CA GLY A 42 -10.95 8.62 -10.15
C GLY A 42 -9.91 8.33 -9.06
N ASP A 43 -10.36 8.31 -7.81
CA ASP A 43 -9.56 8.03 -6.61
C ASP A 43 -9.65 6.56 -6.14
N THR A 44 -10.38 5.73 -6.90
CA THR A 44 -10.51 4.30 -6.64
C THR A 44 -9.58 3.49 -7.56
N TYR A 45 -8.84 2.57 -6.96
CA TYR A 45 -8.04 1.56 -7.64
C TYR A 45 -8.69 0.19 -7.44
N THR A 46 -9.07 -0.47 -8.52
CA THR A 46 -9.59 -1.84 -8.49
C THR A 46 -8.48 -2.78 -8.93
N PHE A 47 -8.20 -3.81 -8.14
CA PHE A 47 -7.20 -4.82 -8.47
C PHE A 47 -7.87 -6.16 -8.77
N SER A 48 -7.35 -6.84 -9.78
CA SER A 48 -7.84 -8.13 -10.24
C SER A 48 -6.71 -9.10 -10.53
N THR A 49 -7.01 -10.40 -10.50
CA THR A 49 -6.06 -11.43 -10.93
C THR A 49 -5.70 -11.26 -12.39
N LEU A 50 -4.66 -11.96 -12.86
CA LEU A 50 -4.31 -11.97 -14.29
C LEU A 50 -5.46 -12.48 -15.17
N SER A 51 -6.33 -13.33 -14.61
CA SER A 51 -7.58 -13.84 -15.20
C SER A 51 -8.78 -12.87 -15.06
N ALA A 52 -8.54 -11.61 -14.69
CA ALA A 52 -9.53 -10.55 -14.55
C ALA A 52 -10.61 -10.79 -13.46
N VAL A 53 -10.30 -11.56 -12.43
CA VAL A 53 -11.18 -11.69 -11.24
C VAL A 53 -10.84 -10.57 -10.26
N GLU A 54 -11.74 -9.61 -10.10
CA GLU A 54 -11.59 -8.53 -9.12
C GLU A 54 -11.66 -9.08 -7.69
N PHE A 55 -10.75 -8.63 -6.82
CA PHE A 55 -10.69 -9.11 -5.44
C PHE A 55 -10.61 -8.00 -4.40
N VAL A 56 -10.10 -6.81 -4.75
CA VAL A 56 -9.98 -5.70 -3.82
C VAL A 56 -10.11 -4.35 -4.53
N THR A 57 -10.72 -3.40 -3.85
CA THR A 57 -10.70 -1.99 -4.24
C THR A 57 -10.02 -1.16 -3.16
N VAL A 58 -9.27 -0.14 -3.57
CA VAL A 58 -8.60 0.82 -2.68
C VAL A 58 -9.05 2.22 -3.06
N LEU A 59 -9.82 2.85 -2.17
CA LEU A 59 -10.26 4.25 -2.32
C LEU A 59 -9.32 5.16 -1.54
N SER A 60 -8.82 6.22 -2.19
CA SER A 60 -8.09 7.28 -1.51
C SER A 60 -9.04 8.42 -1.14
N THR A 61 -9.08 8.78 0.14
CA THR A 61 -9.89 9.90 0.64
C THR A 61 -8.97 10.96 1.22
N GLU A 62 -9.00 12.16 0.64
CA GLU A 62 -8.25 13.33 1.12
C GLU A 62 -8.95 13.96 2.33
N TYR A 63 -8.16 14.35 3.34
CA TYR A 63 -8.60 15.23 4.42
C TYR A 63 -7.55 16.31 4.72
N GLN A 64 -7.97 17.37 5.40
CA GLN A 64 -7.10 18.50 5.72
C GLN A 64 -6.77 18.52 7.20
N VAL A 65 -5.51 18.76 7.53
CA VAL A 65 -5.05 18.99 8.90
C VAL A 65 -4.21 20.25 8.99
N ARG A 66 -4.06 20.76 10.22
CA ARG A 66 -3.20 21.91 10.50
C ARG A 66 -1.78 21.62 10.04
N ASN A 67 -1.21 22.54 9.28
CA ASN A 67 0.20 22.50 8.90
C ASN A 67 1.05 23.22 9.96
N ASP A 68 1.58 22.50 10.94
CA ASP A 68 2.39 23.10 12.01
C ASP A 68 3.64 23.83 11.49
N ALA A 69 4.19 23.41 10.34
CA ALA A 69 5.35 24.09 9.75
C ALA A 69 5.03 25.51 9.27
N TYR A 70 3.80 25.74 8.79
CA TYR A 70 3.32 27.07 8.42
C TYR A 70 3.39 28.03 9.61
N TYR A 71 2.91 27.60 10.78
CA TYR A 71 2.84 28.45 11.98
C TYR A 71 4.17 28.63 12.70
N ARG A 72 5.18 27.82 12.38
CA ARG A 72 6.54 27.93 12.94
C ARG A 72 7.50 28.72 12.04
N THR A 73 7.13 28.96 10.78
CA THR A 73 7.99 29.64 9.81
C THR A 73 7.66 31.14 9.75
N PRO A 74 8.65 32.05 9.87
CA PRO A 74 8.42 33.47 9.62
C PRO A 74 8.04 33.75 8.16
N ASN A 75 6.95 34.50 7.95
CA ASN A 75 6.40 34.84 6.63
C ASN A 75 6.21 33.62 5.70
N PRO A 76 5.41 32.62 6.12
CA PRO A 76 5.31 31.32 5.44
C PRO A 76 4.67 31.43 4.05
N SER A 77 3.78 32.40 3.84
CA SER A 77 3.12 32.66 2.56
C SER A 77 4.12 33.05 1.45
N LYS A 78 5.25 33.68 1.80
CA LYS A 78 6.33 33.99 0.83
C LYS A 78 6.93 32.74 0.19
N TYR A 79 6.88 31.60 0.88
CA TYR A 79 7.39 30.31 0.40
C TYR A 79 6.30 29.42 -0.19
N GLY A 80 5.09 29.95 -0.41
CA GLY A 80 3.96 29.16 -0.92
C GLY A 80 3.43 28.11 0.05
N MET A 81 3.71 28.23 1.36
CA MET A 81 3.16 27.31 2.34
C MET A 81 1.68 27.58 2.59
N SER A 82 0.89 26.50 2.72
CA SER A 82 -0.51 26.55 3.12
C SER A 82 -0.66 26.33 4.64
N PRO A 83 -1.60 27.01 5.33
CA PRO A 83 -1.92 26.74 6.73
C PRO A 83 -2.51 25.35 6.96
N LEU A 84 -3.03 24.72 5.90
CA LEU A 84 -3.56 23.37 5.90
C LEU A 84 -2.69 22.46 5.01
N LYS A 85 -2.39 21.26 5.49
CA LYS A 85 -1.78 20.20 4.69
C LYS A 85 -2.81 19.12 4.38
N LYS A 86 -2.69 18.55 3.19
CA LYS A 86 -3.51 17.42 2.73
C LYS A 86 -2.88 16.13 3.24
N GLU A 87 -3.71 15.28 3.81
CA GLU A 87 -3.40 13.92 4.24
C GLU A 87 -4.40 12.98 3.58
N PHE A 88 -4.10 11.68 3.55
CA PHE A 88 -4.95 10.69 2.89
C PHE A 88 -5.25 9.53 3.82
N VAL A 89 -6.48 9.06 3.80
CA VAL A 89 -6.85 7.74 4.32
C VAL A 89 -7.16 6.86 3.14
N PHE A 90 -6.69 5.62 3.18
CA PHE A 90 -7.03 4.62 2.17
C PHE A 90 -8.03 3.63 2.75
N THR A 91 -9.18 3.50 2.11
CA THR A 91 -10.19 2.49 2.43
C THR A 91 -9.98 1.29 1.51
N VAL A 92 -9.64 0.15 2.08
CA VAL A 92 -9.45 -1.11 1.35
C VAL A 92 -10.67 -1.99 1.56
N ARG A 93 -11.35 -2.35 0.48
CA ARG A 93 -12.52 -3.23 0.50
C ARG A 93 -12.22 -4.53 -0.21
N PHE A 94 -12.35 -5.64 0.51
CA PHE A 94 -12.24 -6.99 -0.03
C PHE A 94 -13.58 -7.40 -0.63
N LEU A 95 -13.63 -7.60 -1.94
CA LEU A 95 -14.89 -7.68 -2.68
C LEU A 95 -15.73 -8.91 -2.32
N LYS A 96 -15.09 -10.06 -2.14
CA LYS A 96 -15.78 -11.33 -1.86
C LYS A 96 -16.36 -11.39 -0.44
N SER A 97 -15.61 -10.92 0.56
CA SER A 97 -16.05 -10.92 1.96
C SER A 97 -16.86 -9.67 2.34
N GLY A 98 -16.73 -8.60 1.56
CA GLY A 98 -17.34 -7.29 1.86
C GLY A 98 -16.66 -6.54 3.02
N GLN A 99 -15.58 -7.09 3.59
CA GLN A 99 -14.87 -6.46 4.70
C GLN A 99 -14.11 -5.22 4.22
N GLU A 100 -14.12 -4.18 5.06
CA GLU A 100 -13.47 -2.91 4.82
C GLU A 100 -12.49 -2.60 5.95
N ILE A 101 -11.34 -2.04 5.59
CA ILE A 101 -10.34 -1.55 6.55
C ILE A 101 -9.86 -0.16 6.14
N PHE A 102 -9.41 0.60 7.12
CA PHE A 102 -8.85 1.94 6.94
C PHE A 102 -7.37 1.91 7.27
N ILE A 103 -6.54 2.39 6.35
CA ILE A 103 -5.09 2.29 6.47
C ILE A 103 -4.40 3.58 6.03
N ASP A 104 -3.23 3.81 6.58
CA ASP A 104 -2.33 4.92 6.24
C ASP A 104 -1.17 4.39 5.38
N MET A 105 -1.52 3.76 4.26
CA MET A 105 -0.57 3.23 3.27
C MET A 105 -1.12 3.48 1.88
N ASP A 106 -0.27 3.87 0.94
CA ASP A 106 -0.72 4.10 -0.43
C ASP A 106 -1.13 2.81 -1.13
N HIS A 107 -1.86 2.93 -2.23
CA HIS A 107 -2.35 1.81 -3.03
C HIS A 107 -1.25 0.84 -3.52
N LYS A 108 0.01 1.28 -3.68
CA LYS A 108 1.14 0.40 -4.05
C LYS A 108 1.61 -0.43 -2.86
N ASP A 109 1.68 0.18 -1.69
CA ASP A 109 2.04 -0.50 -0.46
C ASP A 109 0.95 -1.49 -0.03
N VAL A 110 -0.32 -1.17 -0.27
CA VAL A 110 -1.44 -2.10 -0.09
C VAL A 110 -1.27 -3.36 -0.93
N ILE A 111 -1.14 -3.21 -2.25
CA ILE A 111 -1.07 -4.37 -3.13
C ILE A 111 0.21 -5.19 -2.87
N LYS A 112 1.30 -4.52 -2.47
CA LYS A 112 2.52 -5.18 -1.99
C LYS A 112 2.28 -6.01 -0.75
N ALA A 113 1.56 -5.45 0.23
CA ALA A 113 1.25 -6.15 1.47
C ALA A 113 0.37 -7.38 1.20
N ILE A 114 -0.66 -7.24 0.35
CA ILE A 114 -1.55 -8.33 -0.08
C ILE A 114 -0.76 -9.45 -0.77
N TYR A 115 0.14 -9.09 -1.68
CA TYR A 115 1.02 -10.05 -2.37
C TYR A 115 1.92 -10.78 -1.37
N LYS A 116 2.58 -10.05 -0.46
CA LYS A 116 3.47 -10.64 0.55
C LYS A 116 2.75 -11.58 1.51
N SER A 117 1.52 -11.28 1.87
CA SER A 117 0.72 -12.13 2.75
C SER A 117 0.22 -13.39 2.03
N LYS A 118 0.34 -13.49 0.70
CA LYS A 118 -0.28 -14.59 -0.09
C LYS A 118 -1.77 -14.74 0.27
N LEU A 119 -2.43 -13.58 0.36
CA LEU A 119 -3.83 -13.46 0.79
C LEU A 119 -4.79 -13.94 -0.30
N VAL A 120 -4.40 -13.75 -1.55
CA VAL A 120 -5.23 -14.01 -2.73
C VAL A 120 -4.56 -15.12 -3.53
N ASP A 121 -5.34 -16.13 -3.93
CA ASP A 121 -4.88 -17.18 -4.84
C ASP A 121 -4.97 -16.75 -6.32
N GLU A 122 -4.52 -17.61 -7.23
CA GLU A 122 -4.54 -17.34 -8.68
C GLU A 122 -5.96 -17.13 -9.25
N ASN A 123 -6.98 -17.62 -8.53
CA ASN A 123 -8.38 -17.53 -8.91
C ASN A 123 -9.10 -16.33 -8.27
N GLY A 124 -8.42 -15.54 -7.44
CA GLY A 124 -9.00 -14.39 -6.75
C GLY A 124 -9.71 -14.76 -5.45
N ASN A 125 -9.59 -16.00 -4.97
CA ASN A 125 -10.11 -16.38 -3.67
C ASN A 125 -9.20 -15.84 -2.57
N ILE A 126 -9.84 -15.31 -1.54
CA ILE A 126 -9.17 -14.81 -0.35
C ILE A 126 -9.11 -15.92 0.69
N ASP A 127 -7.93 -16.10 1.28
CA ASP A 127 -7.69 -16.93 2.45
C ASP A 127 -8.16 -16.19 3.71
N GLU A 128 -9.24 -16.66 4.34
CA GLU A 128 -9.91 -16.00 5.47
C GLU A 128 -9.03 -15.89 6.73
N GLU A 129 -8.17 -16.87 6.98
CA GLU A 129 -7.25 -16.83 8.13
C GLU A 129 -6.22 -15.72 7.92
N LYS A 130 -5.65 -15.65 6.72
CA LYS A 130 -4.71 -14.59 6.34
C LYS A 130 -5.39 -13.23 6.26
N LEU A 131 -6.66 -13.17 5.86
CA LEU A 131 -7.44 -11.94 5.85
C LEU A 131 -7.57 -11.39 7.26
N THR A 132 -7.92 -12.24 8.21
CA THR A 132 -8.01 -11.88 9.62
C THR A 132 -6.68 -11.33 10.15
N ILE A 133 -5.57 -12.00 9.83
CA ILE A 133 -4.22 -11.53 10.20
C ILE A 133 -3.89 -10.18 9.54
N PHE A 134 -4.25 -10.02 8.27
CA PHE A 134 -4.02 -8.79 7.52
C PHE A 134 -4.78 -7.61 8.13
N ILE A 135 -6.07 -7.81 8.44
CA ILE A 135 -6.94 -6.81 9.07
C ILE A 135 -6.38 -6.40 10.43
N ASN A 136 -6.06 -7.38 11.30
CA ASN A 136 -5.52 -7.09 12.62
C ASN A 136 -4.20 -6.32 12.58
N LYS A 137 -3.41 -6.51 11.52
CA LYS A 137 -2.12 -5.86 11.37
C LYS A 137 -2.23 -4.42 10.83
N TYR A 138 -3.10 -4.19 9.86
CA TYR A 138 -3.10 -2.94 9.11
C TYR A 138 -4.28 -2.03 9.40
N ASN A 139 -5.43 -2.57 9.84
CA ASN A 139 -6.61 -1.76 10.06
C ASN A 139 -6.41 -0.76 11.20
N ASN A 140 -6.79 0.49 10.97
CA ASN A 140 -6.79 1.55 11.94
C ASN A 140 -8.12 2.31 11.88
N GLU A 141 -9.07 1.88 12.70
CA GLU A 141 -10.41 2.48 12.80
C GLU A 141 -10.38 3.97 13.18
N ASN A 142 -9.31 4.47 13.81
CA ASN A 142 -9.20 5.90 14.12
C ASN A 142 -9.09 6.77 12.85
N LEU A 143 -8.64 6.20 11.74
CA LEU A 143 -8.57 6.90 10.45
C LEU A 143 -9.96 7.14 9.87
N LYS A 144 -10.93 6.27 10.17
CA LYS A 144 -12.33 6.47 9.77
C LYS A 144 -12.90 7.78 10.30
N LEU A 145 -12.50 8.17 11.52
CA LEU A 145 -12.92 9.43 12.15
C LEU A 145 -12.32 10.68 11.48
N LYS A 146 -11.33 10.53 10.58
CA LYS A 146 -10.70 11.65 9.86
C LYS A 146 -11.45 12.02 8.57
N ILE A 147 -12.29 11.12 8.09
CA ILE A 147 -12.97 11.22 6.78
C ILE A 147 -14.51 11.26 6.91
N ASN A 148 -15.02 11.19 8.13
CA ASN A 148 -16.45 11.32 8.46
C ASN A 148 -16.80 12.73 8.95
#